data_AF-A0AAN9GKE0-F1
#
_entry.id   AF-A0AAN9GKE0-F1
#
_cell.length_a   1.000
_cell.length_b   1.000
_cell.length_c   1.000
_cell.angle_alpha   90.00
_cell.angle_beta   90.00
_cell.angle_gamma   90.00
#
_symmetry.space_group_name_H-M   'P 1'
#
loop_
_entity.id
_entity.type
_entity.pdbx_description
1 polymer ?
#
loop_
_entity_poly.entity_id
_entity_poly.type
_entity_poly.pdbx_seq_one_letter_code
_entity_poly.pdbx_strand_id
1 'polypeptide(L)'
;MAASKTKRTSRKGNRRRSGTKRFVKCFHYTSKPGWKAILASKHIRKSTKESRHAHSGAGVYLTTVPPKQGKEKIAKNNWKFYGEHYIPKGLVDIAIELALPVDKVERVDGWSRDVLLHRKTIYLKDYKVKVWKVPGGPVDAGRVKLIYSKNRADCRPSDDNPETSRVCAGHNAAKRRGNKSNENETKIKTMLMIIAETISDVLKNLLPVY
;
A
#
# COMPACT_ATOMS: atom_id res chain seq x y z
N MET A 1 15.64 -46.94 -52.60
CA MET A 1 15.65 -46.42 -51.21
C MET A 1 16.04 -44.94 -51.26
N ALA A 2 15.07 -44.03 -51.15
CA ALA A 2 15.28 -42.59 -51.30
C ALA A 2 15.40 -41.90 -49.94
N ALA A 3 16.54 -41.25 -49.68
CA ALA A 3 16.85 -40.58 -48.43
C ALA A 3 16.11 -39.22 -48.32
N SER A 4 15.20 -39.12 -47.36
CA SER A 4 14.42 -37.91 -47.07
C SER A 4 15.24 -36.92 -46.24
N LYS A 5 15.64 -35.80 -46.85
CA LYS A 5 16.38 -34.71 -46.19
C LYS A 5 15.43 -33.79 -45.44
N THR A 6 15.43 -33.89 -44.11
CA THR A 6 14.62 -33.03 -43.23
C THR A 6 15.30 -31.68 -43.00
N LYS A 7 14.76 -30.60 -43.58
CA LYS A 7 15.22 -29.22 -43.37
C LYS A 7 14.88 -28.76 -41.95
N ARG A 8 15.90 -28.59 -41.10
CA ARG A 8 15.80 -27.92 -39.79
C ARG A 8 15.60 -26.42 -40.01
N THR A 9 14.39 -25.92 -39.76
CA THR A 9 14.10 -24.49 -39.76
C THR A 9 14.63 -23.84 -38.48
N SER A 10 15.52 -22.86 -38.66
CA SER A 10 16.06 -21.99 -37.62
C SER A 10 14.91 -21.27 -36.89
N ARG A 11 14.64 -21.67 -35.63
CA ARG A 11 13.74 -20.94 -34.72
C ARG A 11 14.40 -19.61 -34.36
N LYS A 12 14.11 -18.56 -35.14
CA LYS A 12 14.40 -17.16 -34.77
C LYS A 12 13.75 -16.89 -33.41
N GLY A 13 14.58 -16.84 -32.37
CA GLY A 13 14.18 -16.56 -31.00
C GLY A 13 13.44 -15.22 -30.96
N ASN A 14 12.16 -15.29 -30.63
CA ASN A 14 11.31 -14.14 -30.44
C ASN A 14 11.79 -13.42 -29.16
N ARG A 15 12.78 -12.54 -29.30
CA ARG A 15 13.24 -11.63 -28.24
C ARG A 15 12.06 -10.76 -27.85
N ARG A 16 11.29 -11.22 -26.85
CA ARG A 16 10.23 -10.46 -26.20
C ARG A 16 10.87 -9.19 -25.65
N ARG A 17 10.79 -8.10 -26.42
CA ARG A 17 11.09 -6.76 -25.96
C ARG A 17 10.34 -6.58 -24.65
N SER A 18 11.09 -6.39 -23.56
CA SER A 18 10.52 -6.13 -22.24
C SER A 18 9.73 -4.83 -22.34
N GLY A 19 8.43 -4.93 -22.62
CA GLY A 19 7.54 -3.78 -22.64
C GLY A 19 7.70 -3.05 -21.32
N THR A 20 7.94 -1.74 -21.39
CA THR A 20 8.00 -0.86 -20.23
C THR A 20 6.74 -1.09 -19.40
N LYS A 21 6.90 -1.56 -18.16
CA LYS A 21 5.77 -1.82 -17.27
C LYS A 21 5.01 -0.52 -17.06
N ARG A 22 3.72 -0.51 -17.45
CA ARG A 22 2.83 0.61 -17.18
C ARG A 22 2.38 0.56 -15.72
N PHE A 23 2.39 1.71 -15.07
CA PHE A 23 1.92 1.86 -13.69
C PHE A 23 0.68 2.75 -13.64
N VAL A 24 -0.21 2.48 -12.69
CA VAL A 24 -1.37 3.30 -12.36
C VAL A 24 -1.23 3.82 -10.93
N LYS A 25 -1.54 5.11 -10.77
CA LYS A 25 -1.63 5.73 -9.45
C LYS A 25 -2.99 5.44 -8.85
N CYS A 26 -2.99 4.91 -7.64
CA CYS A 26 -4.19 4.56 -6.91
C CYS A 26 -4.05 4.90 -5.42
N PHE A 27 -5.18 4.92 -4.72
CA PHE A 27 -5.31 5.34 -3.34
C PHE A 27 -6.06 4.27 -2.55
N HIS A 28 -5.53 3.93 -1.39
CA HIS A 28 -6.24 3.19 -0.36
C HIS A 28 -6.64 4.15 0.75
N TYR A 29 -7.94 4.27 1.03
CA TYR A 29 -8.47 5.12 2.08
C TYR A 29 -8.68 4.33 3.36
N THR A 30 -8.28 4.92 4.48
CA THR A 30 -8.39 4.28 5.80
C THR A 30 -8.54 5.31 6.90
N SER A 31 -8.83 4.83 8.11
CA SER A 31 -8.89 5.63 9.33
C SER A 31 -7.52 5.77 9.99
N LYS A 32 -7.41 6.68 10.97
CA LYS A 32 -6.18 6.84 11.75
C LYS A 32 -5.74 5.52 12.44
N PRO A 33 -6.62 4.74 13.10
CA PRO A 33 -6.25 3.43 13.63
C PRO A 33 -5.84 2.43 12.54
N GLY A 34 -6.56 2.39 11.41
CA GLY A 34 -6.21 1.54 10.28
C GLY A 34 -4.83 1.86 9.70
N TRP A 35 -4.51 3.14 9.59
CA TRP A 35 -3.17 3.60 9.23
C TRP A 35 -2.10 3.17 10.24
N LYS A 36 -2.33 3.34 11.55
CA LYS A 36 -1.40 2.86 12.61
C LYS A 36 -1.14 1.35 12.46
N ALA A 37 -2.18 0.56 12.21
CA ALA A 37 -2.05 -0.88 12.00
C ALA A 37 -1.28 -1.25 10.71
N ILE A 38 -1.52 -0.54 9.61
CA ILE A 38 -0.78 -0.70 8.35
C ILE A 38 0.69 -0.31 8.55
N LEU A 39 0.96 0.76 9.31
CA LEU A 39 2.31 1.21 9.61
C LEU A 39 3.07 0.19 10.48
N ALA A 40 2.41 -0.45 11.43
CA ALA A 40 3.01 -1.50 12.26
C ALA A 40 3.30 -2.77 11.45
N SER A 41 2.32 -3.24 10.68
CA SER A 41 2.39 -4.49 9.93
C SER A 41 3.15 -4.39 8.59
N LYS A 42 3.36 -3.16 8.09
CA LYS A 42 3.98 -2.85 6.78
C LYS A 42 3.24 -3.42 5.58
N HIS A 43 1.95 -3.73 5.71
CA HIS A 43 1.13 -4.22 4.60
C HIS A 43 -0.33 -3.81 4.72
N ILE A 44 -1.00 -3.72 3.58
CA ILE A 44 -2.45 -3.56 3.48
C ILE A 44 -3.04 -4.94 3.27
N ARG A 45 -3.71 -5.46 4.30
CA ARG A 45 -4.33 -6.80 4.28
C ARG A 45 -5.47 -6.81 3.27
N LYS A 46 -5.57 -7.89 2.49
CA LYS A 46 -6.74 -8.13 1.65
C LYS A 46 -7.98 -8.34 2.53
N SER A 47 -9.12 -7.82 2.10
CA SER A 47 -10.42 -8.16 2.65
C SER A 47 -10.78 -9.62 2.28
N THR A 48 -11.45 -10.33 3.17
CA THR A 48 -11.98 -11.68 2.93
C THR A 48 -13.42 -11.62 2.43
N LYS A 49 -13.89 -12.68 1.76
CA LYS A 49 -15.28 -12.76 1.24
C LYS A 49 -16.34 -12.65 2.34
N GLU A 50 -16.00 -13.07 3.55
CA GLU A 50 -16.87 -12.98 4.74
C GLU A 50 -17.09 -11.56 5.22
N SER A 51 -16.20 -10.63 4.86
CA SER A 51 -16.44 -9.22 5.13
C SER A 51 -17.59 -8.74 4.26
N ARG A 52 -18.71 -8.36 4.90
CA ARG A 52 -19.99 -7.92 4.30
C ARG A 52 -19.88 -6.86 3.19
N HIS A 53 -18.70 -6.27 3.00
CA HIS A 53 -18.41 -5.20 2.05
C HIS A 53 -17.57 -5.66 0.84
N ALA A 54 -17.15 -6.93 0.76
CA ALA A 54 -16.32 -7.48 -0.33
C ALA A 54 -17.15 -7.98 -1.51
N HIS A 55 -18.03 -7.13 -2.05
CA HIS A 55 -18.96 -7.46 -3.14
C HIS A 55 -18.27 -7.98 -4.42
N SER A 56 -17.03 -7.56 -4.67
CA SER A 56 -16.24 -7.96 -5.86
C SER A 56 -15.21 -9.06 -5.56
N GLY A 57 -15.33 -9.74 -4.41
CA GLY A 57 -14.42 -10.80 -3.99
C GLY A 57 -13.28 -10.34 -3.07
N ALA A 58 -12.40 -11.28 -2.72
CA ALA A 58 -11.32 -11.02 -1.78
C ALA A 58 -10.18 -10.21 -2.43
N GLY A 59 -9.74 -9.14 -1.77
CA GLY A 59 -8.64 -8.30 -2.26
C GLY A 59 -8.49 -6.99 -1.50
N VAL A 60 -7.53 -6.18 -1.91
CA VAL A 60 -7.37 -4.80 -1.45
C VAL A 60 -8.07 -3.88 -2.43
N TYR A 61 -9.05 -3.15 -1.94
CA TYR A 61 -9.80 -2.16 -2.71
C TYR A 61 -9.07 -0.82 -2.74
N LEU A 62 -9.05 -0.24 -3.93
CA LEU A 62 -8.31 0.95 -4.30
C LEU A 62 -9.18 1.83 -5.20
N THR A 63 -8.80 3.08 -5.38
CA THR A 63 -9.44 4.00 -6.33
C THR A 63 -8.41 4.94 -6.94
N THR A 64 -8.68 5.50 -8.11
CA THR A 64 -7.90 6.60 -8.71
C THR A 64 -8.36 7.98 -8.25
N VAL A 65 -9.49 8.07 -7.52
CA VAL A 65 -10.00 9.32 -6.94
C VAL A 65 -9.01 9.86 -5.91
N PRO A 66 -8.40 11.05 -6.13
CA PRO A 66 -7.36 11.57 -5.25
C PRO A 66 -7.94 12.30 -4.02
N PRO A 67 -7.17 12.43 -2.92
CA PRO A 67 -7.65 12.97 -1.65
C PRO A 67 -8.16 14.41 -1.75
N LYS A 68 -7.63 15.19 -2.70
CA LYS A 68 -8.05 16.58 -3.00
C LYS A 68 -9.51 16.72 -3.43
N GLN A 69 -10.21 15.63 -3.74
CA GLN A 69 -11.64 15.64 -4.09
C GLN A 69 -12.56 15.75 -2.86
N GLY A 70 -12.03 15.66 -1.65
CA GLY A 70 -12.79 15.78 -0.41
C GLY A 70 -13.45 14.48 0.03
N LYS A 71 -13.73 14.38 1.35
CA LYS A 71 -14.22 13.16 2.00
C LYS A 71 -15.54 12.66 1.44
N GLU A 72 -16.47 13.56 1.14
CA GLU A 72 -17.80 13.21 0.61
C GLU A 72 -17.72 12.46 -0.72
N LYS A 73 -16.97 13.01 -1.68
CA LYS A 73 -16.80 12.39 -3.00
C LYS A 73 -16.07 11.04 -2.90
N ILE A 74 -15.05 10.96 -2.04
CA ILE A 74 -14.33 9.72 -1.78
C ILE A 74 -15.27 8.68 -1.15
N ALA A 75 -16.09 9.07 -0.19
CA ALA A 75 -17.02 8.16 0.47
C ALA A 75 -18.12 7.66 -0.47
N LYS A 76 -18.70 8.55 -1.30
CA LYS A 76 -19.66 8.18 -2.35
C LYS A 76 -19.04 7.22 -3.38
N ASN A 77 -17.75 7.36 -3.68
CA ASN A 77 -17.05 6.42 -4.55
C ASN A 77 -16.82 5.05 -3.87
N ASN A 78 -16.39 5.05 -2.60
CA ASN A 78 -15.96 3.82 -1.92
C ASN A 78 -17.14 2.93 -1.48
N TRP A 79 -18.29 3.50 -1.14
CA TRP A 79 -19.47 2.75 -0.69
C TRP A 79 -20.68 2.98 -1.60
N LYS A 80 -21.40 1.89 -1.94
CA LYS A 80 -22.58 1.95 -2.83
C LYS A 80 -23.72 2.76 -2.21
N PHE A 81 -23.90 2.63 -0.89
CA PHE A 81 -24.95 3.28 -0.13
C PHE A 81 -24.37 3.91 1.13
N TYR A 82 -24.93 5.05 1.52
CA TYR A 82 -24.62 5.73 2.78
C TYR A 82 -23.12 6.00 3.00
N GLY A 83 -22.38 6.34 1.95
CA GLY A 83 -20.94 6.66 2.07
C GLY A 83 -20.66 7.72 3.15
N GLU A 84 -21.53 8.72 3.24
CA GLU A 84 -21.45 9.81 4.22
C GLU A 84 -21.44 9.31 5.67
N HIS A 85 -22.09 8.18 5.97
CA HIS A 85 -22.10 7.57 7.31
C HIS A 85 -20.70 7.10 7.77
N TYR A 86 -19.77 6.89 6.83
CA TYR A 86 -18.40 6.47 7.13
C TYR A 86 -17.41 7.64 7.31
N ILE A 87 -17.83 8.86 6.97
CA ILE A 87 -17.05 10.09 7.18
C ILE A 87 -16.82 10.37 8.67
N PRO A 88 -17.85 10.42 9.54
CA PRO A 88 -17.63 10.67 10.98
C PRO A 88 -16.87 9.53 11.66
N LYS A 89 -16.89 8.32 11.09
CA LYS A 89 -16.06 7.17 11.53
C LYS A 89 -14.59 7.28 11.12
N GLY A 90 -14.24 8.31 10.35
CA GLY A 90 -12.89 8.60 9.90
C GLY A 90 -12.34 7.61 8.86
N LEU A 91 -13.16 6.78 8.21
CA LEU A 91 -12.67 5.76 7.26
C LEU A 91 -12.02 6.33 5.99
N VAL A 92 -12.13 7.64 5.79
CA VAL A 92 -11.55 8.40 4.67
C VAL A 92 -10.61 9.50 5.16
N ASP A 93 -10.07 9.39 6.37
CA ASP A 93 -9.18 10.42 6.94
C ASP A 93 -7.78 10.41 6.33
N ILE A 94 -7.31 9.22 5.95
CA ILE A 94 -5.95 9.00 5.45
C ILE A 94 -6.02 8.30 4.10
N ALA A 95 -5.26 8.83 3.14
CA ALA A 95 -5.07 8.21 1.83
C ALA A 95 -3.63 7.71 1.68
N ILE A 96 -3.48 6.44 1.31
CA ILE A 96 -2.20 5.82 0.97
C ILE A 96 -2.12 5.77 -0.56
N GLU A 97 -1.29 6.63 -1.15
CA GLU A 97 -1.00 6.64 -2.60
C GLU A 97 0.01 5.54 -2.93
N LEU A 98 -0.34 4.73 -3.92
CA LEU A 98 0.46 3.63 -4.44
C LEU A 98 0.60 3.77 -5.96
N ALA A 99 1.78 3.47 -6.49
CA ALA A 99 2.00 3.27 -7.92
C ALA A 99 2.08 1.75 -8.19
N LEU A 100 1.01 1.17 -8.72
CA LEU A 100 0.90 -0.27 -8.96
C LEU A 100 1.03 -0.58 -10.46
N PRO A 101 1.68 -1.68 -10.86
CA PRO A 101 1.64 -2.15 -12.24
C PRO A 101 0.21 -2.41 -12.69
N VAL A 102 -0.14 -2.02 -13.92
CA VAL A 102 -1.51 -2.18 -14.45
C VAL A 102 -1.94 -3.65 -14.47
N ASP A 103 -1.02 -4.60 -14.67
CA ASP A 103 -1.30 -6.04 -14.65
C ASP A 103 -1.56 -6.62 -13.25
N LYS A 104 -1.41 -5.82 -12.18
CA LYS A 104 -1.65 -6.24 -10.79
C LYS A 104 -2.96 -5.72 -10.22
N VAL A 105 -3.66 -4.87 -10.96
CA VAL A 105 -4.94 -4.30 -10.53
C VAL A 105 -5.99 -4.54 -11.59
N GLU A 106 -7.19 -4.88 -11.12
CA GLU A 106 -8.35 -5.12 -11.95
C GLU A 106 -9.35 -4.00 -11.70
N ARG A 107 -9.85 -3.35 -12.74
CA ARG A 107 -10.98 -2.43 -12.58
C ARG A 107 -12.24 -3.26 -12.39
N VAL A 108 -13.03 -2.92 -11.38
CA VAL A 108 -14.31 -3.58 -11.12
C VAL A 108 -15.35 -2.90 -12.01
N ASP A 109 -15.81 -3.60 -13.05
CA ASP A 109 -16.79 -3.09 -14.00
C ASP A 109 -18.23 -3.21 -13.49
N GLY A 110 -19.14 -2.50 -14.17
CA GLY A 110 -20.59 -2.56 -13.94
C GLY A 110 -21.13 -1.56 -12.91
N TRP A 111 -20.28 -0.76 -12.27
CA TRP A 111 -20.68 0.22 -11.26
C TRP A 111 -20.31 1.65 -11.70
N SER A 112 -21.07 2.65 -11.24
CA SER A 112 -20.77 4.08 -11.45
C SER A 112 -19.57 4.60 -10.66
N ARG A 113 -18.77 3.70 -10.09
CA ARG A 113 -17.73 3.99 -9.09
C ARG A 113 -16.37 3.57 -9.63
N ASP A 114 -15.34 4.36 -9.35
CA ASP A 114 -13.98 4.04 -9.72
C ASP A 114 -13.34 3.16 -8.64
N VAL A 115 -13.46 1.85 -8.84
CA VAL A 115 -12.95 0.82 -7.93
C VAL A 115 -11.93 -0.04 -8.66
N LEU A 116 -10.74 -0.14 -8.07
CA LEU A 116 -9.66 -1.03 -8.49
C LEU A 116 -9.47 -2.10 -7.41
N LEU A 117 -9.23 -3.35 -7.83
CA LEU A 117 -9.03 -4.49 -6.96
C LEU A 117 -7.63 -5.06 -7.15
N HIS A 118 -6.88 -5.17 -6.06
CA HIS A 118 -5.62 -5.92 -6.01
C HIS A 118 -5.85 -7.24 -5.26
N ARG A 119 -5.75 -8.38 -5.95
CA ARG A 119 -6.17 -9.69 -5.40
C ARG A 119 -5.33 -10.21 -4.22
N LYS A 120 -4.14 -9.63 -3.99
CA LYS A 120 -3.22 -10.03 -2.92
C LYS A 120 -3.06 -8.93 -1.88
N THR A 121 -2.61 -9.31 -0.68
CA THR A 121 -2.07 -8.37 0.32
C THR A 121 -0.98 -7.51 -0.33
N ILE A 122 -1.01 -6.20 -0.09
CA ILE A 122 -0.02 -5.26 -0.62
C ILE A 122 1.03 -5.02 0.45
N TYR A 123 2.28 -5.41 0.19
CA TYR A 123 3.40 -5.08 1.08
C TYR A 123 3.97 -3.71 0.71
N LEU A 124 4.04 -2.79 1.68
CA LEU A 124 4.45 -1.41 1.41
C LEU A 124 5.89 -1.28 0.93
N LYS A 125 6.74 -2.28 1.23
CA LYS A 125 8.15 -2.31 0.80
C LYS A 125 8.33 -2.53 -0.71
N ASP A 126 7.31 -3.07 -1.39
CA ASP A 126 7.38 -3.45 -2.80
C ASP A 126 6.99 -2.29 -3.73
N TYR A 127 6.49 -1.19 -3.18
CA TYR A 127 5.93 -0.07 -3.96
C TYR A 127 6.41 1.28 -3.41
N LYS A 128 6.35 2.31 -4.26
CA LYS A 128 6.53 3.69 -3.82
C LYS A 128 5.24 4.15 -3.15
N VAL A 129 5.32 4.49 -1.86
CA VAL A 129 4.17 4.85 -1.04
C VAL A 129 4.26 6.31 -0.61
N LYS A 130 3.15 7.05 -0.76
CA LYS A 130 2.98 8.38 -0.13
C LYS A 130 1.73 8.38 0.72
N VAL A 131 1.74 9.13 1.80
CA VAL A 131 0.60 9.23 2.72
C VAL A 131 0.07 10.66 2.68
N TRP A 132 -1.25 10.77 2.60
CA TRP A 132 -1.95 12.04 2.55
C TRP A 132 -3.01 12.07 3.64
N LYS A 133 -3.20 13.26 4.20
CA LYS A 133 -4.38 13.55 4.99
C LYS A 133 -5.46 14.11 4.07
N VAL A 134 -6.68 13.60 4.18
CA VAL A 134 -7.78 14.04 3.33
C VAL A 134 -8.33 15.36 3.87
N PRO A 135 -8.38 16.44 3.06
CA PRO A 135 -8.95 17.72 3.48
C PRO A 135 -10.43 17.60 3.86
N GLY A 136 -10.89 18.45 4.81
CA GLY A 136 -12.27 18.42 5.32
C GLY A 136 -12.49 17.49 6.52
N GLY A 137 -11.44 17.18 7.29
CA GLY A 137 -11.56 16.65 8.65
C GLY A 137 -11.26 17.72 9.70
N PRO A 138 -11.57 17.51 10.99
CA PRO A 138 -11.35 18.48 12.07
C PRO A 138 -9.87 18.80 12.36
N VAL A 139 -8.95 18.43 11.47
CA VAL A 139 -7.51 18.59 11.66
C VAL A 139 -6.90 18.89 10.28
N ASP A 140 -6.07 19.93 10.16
CA ASP A 140 -5.61 20.54 8.90
C ASP A 140 -4.92 19.63 7.87
N ALA A 141 -5.12 19.92 6.59
CA ALA A 141 -4.54 19.22 5.45
C ALA A 141 -3.03 19.46 5.33
N GLY A 142 -2.22 18.61 5.98
CA GLY A 142 -0.77 18.54 5.80
C GLY A 142 -0.36 17.31 4.97
N ARG A 143 0.67 17.47 4.13
CA ARG A 143 1.32 16.33 3.45
C ARG A 143 2.04 15.49 4.51
N VAL A 144 1.61 14.26 4.73
CA VAL A 144 2.28 13.36 5.68
C VAL A 144 3.51 12.76 5.01
N LYS A 145 4.62 12.75 5.77
CA LYS A 145 5.98 12.34 5.44
C LYS A 145 6.05 11.12 4.49
N LEU A 146 6.98 11.13 3.53
CA LEU A 146 7.32 9.95 2.72
C LEU A 146 7.90 8.87 3.66
N ILE A 147 7.28 7.70 3.75
CA ILE A 147 7.68 6.68 4.75
C ILE A 147 8.53 5.58 4.12
N TYR A 148 8.33 5.29 2.82
CA TYR A 148 9.05 4.23 2.15
C TYR A 148 9.45 4.62 0.73
N SER A 149 10.76 4.59 0.50
CA SER A 149 11.41 4.70 -0.80
C SER A 149 12.50 3.65 -0.86
N LYS A 150 12.18 2.46 -1.35
CA LYS A 150 13.18 1.55 -1.92
C LYS A 150 12.80 1.28 -3.36
N ASN A 151 13.26 2.15 -4.25
CA ASN A 151 13.52 1.72 -5.61
C ASN A 151 14.75 0.79 -5.55
N ARG A 152 14.51 -0.51 -5.32
CA ARG A 152 15.36 -1.52 -5.95
C ARG A 152 14.56 -2.02 -7.15
N ALA A 153 14.64 -1.25 -8.22
CA ALA A 153 14.81 -1.93 -9.50
C ALA A 153 16.00 -2.87 -9.31
N ASP A 154 15.84 -4.11 -9.74
CA ASP A 154 16.91 -5.09 -9.90
C ASP A 154 17.41 -5.74 -8.60
N CYS A 155 16.88 -6.95 -8.39
CA CYS A 155 17.59 -8.16 -7.95
C CYS A 155 16.52 -9.16 -7.46
N ARG A 156 15.73 -9.69 -8.40
CA ARG A 156 15.29 -11.09 -8.23
C ARG A 156 16.46 -11.94 -8.73
N PRO A 157 17.04 -12.83 -7.91
CA PRO A 157 17.81 -13.93 -8.47
C PRO A 157 16.86 -14.65 -9.43
N SER A 158 17.24 -14.75 -10.70
CA SER A 158 16.69 -15.77 -11.57
C SER A 158 17.15 -17.10 -11.00
N ASP A 159 16.20 -17.97 -10.62
CA ASP A 159 16.44 -19.23 -9.90
C ASP A 159 17.18 -20.31 -10.72
N ASP A 160 17.86 -19.95 -11.82
CA ASP A 160 18.39 -20.91 -12.80
C ASP A 160 19.92 -20.87 -13.00
N ASN A 161 20.73 -20.26 -12.11
CA ASN A 161 22.19 -20.38 -12.21
C ASN A 161 22.93 -20.46 -10.85
N PRO A 162 23.42 -21.64 -10.43
CA PRO A 162 24.08 -21.84 -9.13
C PRO A 162 25.47 -21.20 -8.99
N GLU A 163 26.09 -20.65 -10.05
CA GLU A 163 27.47 -20.11 -9.97
C GLU A 163 27.61 -18.67 -9.47
N THR A 164 26.52 -17.89 -9.35
CA THR A 164 26.60 -16.47 -8.93
C THR A 164 26.47 -16.24 -7.42
N SER A 165 26.43 -17.31 -6.62
CA SER A 165 26.18 -17.28 -5.16
C SER A 165 27.31 -16.67 -4.30
N ARG A 166 28.54 -16.47 -4.84
CA ARG A 166 29.70 -16.10 -4.00
C ARG A 166 29.99 -14.60 -3.81
N VAL A 167 29.34 -13.69 -4.53
CA VAL A 167 29.72 -12.25 -4.48
C VAL A 167 28.87 -11.43 -3.48
N CYS A 168 27.74 -11.94 -2.98
CA CYS A 168 26.84 -11.16 -2.10
C CYS A 168 27.04 -11.40 -0.58
N ALA A 169 27.95 -12.28 -0.17
CA ALA A 169 28.14 -12.62 1.24
C ALA A 169 28.95 -11.57 2.05
N GLY A 170 29.70 -10.67 1.41
CA GLY A 170 30.64 -9.77 2.08
C GLY A 170 30.06 -8.49 2.72
N HIS A 171 28.83 -8.07 2.40
CA HIS A 171 28.31 -6.76 2.80
C HIS A 171 27.35 -6.75 4.00
N ASN A 172 27.03 -7.91 4.58
CA ASN A 172 26.03 -8.01 5.66
C ASN A 172 26.61 -7.96 7.08
N ALA A 173 27.93 -7.97 7.26
CA ALA A 173 28.55 -7.95 8.59
C ALA A 173 28.64 -6.54 9.21
N ALA A 174 28.78 -5.48 8.40
CA ALA A 174 28.96 -4.10 8.91
C ALA A 174 27.64 -3.40 9.32
N LYS A 175 26.47 -3.94 8.99
CA LYS A 175 25.17 -3.23 9.14
C LYS A 175 24.34 -3.67 10.36
N ARG A 176 24.87 -4.53 11.24
CA ARG A 176 24.18 -4.98 12.46
C ARG A 176 24.42 -4.12 13.69
N ARG A 177 25.35 -3.15 13.67
CA ARG A 177 25.66 -2.30 14.84
C ARG A 177 24.98 -0.92 14.85
N GLY A 178 24.36 -0.48 13.75
CA GLY A 178 23.83 0.89 13.63
C GLY A 178 22.31 1.08 13.81
N ASN A 179 21.54 0.04 14.17
CA ASN A 179 20.06 0.12 14.08
C ASN A 179 19.29 -0.11 15.40
N LYS A 180 19.97 -0.38 16.52
CA LYS A 180 19.31 -0.54 17.83
C LYS A 180 18.92 0.80 18.48
N SER A 181 19.67 1.88 18.22
CA SER A 181 19.37 3.20 18.80
C SER A 181 18.05 3.79 18.29
N ASN A 182 17.78 3.67 16.99
CA ASN A 182 16.57 4.22 16.36
C ASN A 182 15.28 3.48 16.78
N GLU A 183 15.38 2.19 17.12
CA GLU A 183 14.21 1.43 17.58
C GLU A 183 13.79 1.84 18.99
N ASN A 184 14.77 2.08 19.88
CA ASN A 184 14.51 2.56 21.23
C ASN A 184 13.93 3.98 21.24
N GLU A 185 14.44 4.87 20.39
CA GLU A 185 13.91 6.23 20.25
C GLU A 185 12.45 6.22 19.76
N THR A 186 12.12 5.32 18.83
CA THR A 186 10.75 5.18 18.31
C THR A 186 9.79 4.64 19.38
N LYS A 187 10.25 3.67 20.20
CA LYS A 187 9.47 3.13 21.33
C LYS A 187 9.20 4.20 22.39
N ILE A 188 10.22 4.98 22.77
CA ILE A 188 10.09 6.07 23.76
C ILE A 188 9.10 7.14 23.25
N LYS A 189 9.23 7.60 22.00
CA LYS A 189 8.30 8.57 21.40
C LYS A 189 6.86 8.08 21.37
N THR A 190 6.66 6.79 21.08
CA THR A 190 5.32 6.19 21.06
C THR A 190 4.71 6.14 22.46
N MET A 191 5.51 5.79 23.47
CA MET A 191 5.07 5.70 24.85
C MET A 191 4.70 7.08 25.44
N LEU A 192 5.50 8.11 25.16
CA LEU A 192 5.21 9.49 25.56
C LEU A 192 3.90 10.02 24.95
N MET A 193 3.63 9.66 23.70
CA MET A 193 2.37 10.03 23.02
C MET A 193 1.14 9.43 23.71
N ILE A 194 1.22 8.16 24.12
CA ILE A 194 0.12 7.48 24.82
C ILE A 194 -0.13 8.11 26.19
N ILE A 195 0.93 8.45 26.92
CA ILE A 195 0.83 9.14 28.21
C ILE A 195 0.16 10.51 28.03
N ALA A 196 0.56 11.28 27.02
CA ALA A 196 -0.03 12.59 26.74
C ALA A 196 -1.53 12.51 26.39
N GLU A 197 -1.94 11.53 25.57
CA GLU A 197 -3.36 11.29 25.27
C GLU A 197 -4.15 10.93 26.55
N THR A 198 -3.58 10.06 27.40
CA THR A 198 -4.22 9.63 28.65
C THR A 198 -4.39 10.79 29.63
N ILE A 199 -3.36 11.63 29.80
CA ILE A 199 -3.43 12.81 30.67
C ILE A 199 -4.48 13.81 30.14
N SER A 200 -4.53 14.02 28.82
CA SER A 200 -5.52 14.92 28.22
C SER A 200 -6.96 14.48 28.51
N ASP A 201 -7.24 13.18 28.46
CA ASP A 201 -8.59 12.66 28.72
C ASP A 201 -8.95 12.70 30.21
N VAL A 202 -7.99 12.48 31.11
CA VAL A 202 -8.21 12.67 32.56
C VAL A 202 -8.50 14.15 32.88
N LEU A 203 -7.73 15.09 32.30
CA LEU A 203 -7.94 16.52 32.53
C LEU A 203 -9.30 17.02 32.03
N LYS A 204 -9.81 16.49 30.91
CA LYS A 204 -11.17 16.82 30.42
C LYS A 204 -12.27 16.37 31.38
N ASN A 205 -12.04 15.30 32.15
CA ASN A 205 -13.03 14.79 33.10
C ASN A 205 -12.95 15.45 34.49
N LEU A 206 -11.82 16.10 34.81
CA LEU A 206 -11.61 16.75 36.10
C LEU A 206 -11.98 18.24 36.10
N LEU A 207 -12.13 18.86 34.94
CA LEU A 207 -12.58 20.24 34.85
C LEU A 207 -14.11 20.28 34.75
N PRO A 208 -14.83 20.71 35.80
CA PRO A 208 -16.26 20.97 35.69
C PRO A 208 -16.48 22.03 34.61
N VAL A 209 -17.43 21.76 33.72
CA VAL A 209 -17.88 22.70 32.69
C VAL A 209 -18.55 23.86 33.43
N TYR A 210 -17.81 24.93 33.66
CA TYR A 210 -18.31 26.24 34.09
C TYR A 210 -18.41 27.17 32.87
#